data_AF-A0A954L313-F1
#
_entry.id   AF-A0A954L313-F1
#
_cell.length_a   1.000
_cell.length_b   1.000
_cell.length_c   1.000
_cell.angle_alpha   90.00
_cell.angle_beta   90.00
_cell.angle_gamma   90.00
#
_symmetry.space_group_name_H-M   'P 1'
#
loop_
_entity.id
_entity.type
_entity.pdbx_description
1 polymer ?
#
loop_
_entity_poly.entity_id
_entity_poly.type
_entity_poly.pdbx_seq_one_letter_code
_entity_poly.pdbx_strand_id
1 'polypeptide(L)'
;MQGDEELLTFQRFMLAFDSPAYLRRARQVEAEWTHLVAHCERERGRLLEMPRLRLAQLIAATGAERHPERLPVDGGLRDSLLALHKEWLTALRAAVPSAPNAAAVAALLENVGDSFARFNRRWEMFLTGVDLTPVNRAREGYNRYYVLEKECAVRSERTALEGFEPLPMVSSDDLRELFPPLPQIDSEQAAVQNSV
;
A
#
# COMPACT_ATOMS: atom_id res chain seq x y z
N MET A 1 -11.28 -14.29 -39.36
CA MET A 1 -12.34 -15.26 -39.01
C MET A 1 -11.79 -16.57 -38.43
N GLN A 2 -10.61 -17.06 -38.85
CA GLN A 2 -10.05 -18.31 -38.33
C GLN A 2 -9.53 -18.22 -36.87
N GLY A 3 -9.11 -17.03 -36.40
CA GLY A 3 -8.63 -16.84 -35.03
C GLY A 3 -9.71 -16.90 -33.93
N ASP A 4 -10.97 -16.57 -34.24
CA ASP A 4 -12.05 -16.57 -33.24
C ASP A 4 -12.51 -18.00 -32.92
N GLU A 5 -12.47 -18.90 -33.90
CA GLU A 5 -12.82 -20.32 -33.73
C GLU A 5 -11.78 -21.07 -32.89
N GLU A 6 -10.49 -20.77 -33.07
CA GLU A 6 -9.41 -21.31 -32.25
C GLU A 6 -9.50 -20.81 -30.79
N LEU A 7 -9.84 -19.54 -30.59
CA LEU A 7 -10.02 -18.96 -29.25
C LEU A 7 -11.18 -19.61 -28.49
N LEU A 8 -12.33 -19.81 -29.16
CA LEU A 8 -13.50 -20.48 -28.59
C LEU A 8 -13.26 -21.96 -28.31
N THR A 9 -12.50 -22.63 -29.18
CA THR A 9 -12.10 -24.03 -28.99
C THR A 9 -11.17 -24.16 -27.79
N PHE A 10 -10.19 -23.26 -27.66
CA PHE A 10 -9.29 -23.19 -26.51
C PHE A 10 -10.03 -22.90 -25.20
N GLN A 11 -10.99 -21.96 -25.21
CA GLN A 11 -11.84 -21.67 -24.05
C GLN A 11 -12.70 -22.87 -23.64
N ARG A 12 -13.30 -23.59 -24.58
CA ARG A 12 -14.03 -24.84 -24.30
C ARG A 12 -13.12 -25.93 -23.73
N PHE A 13 -11.89 -26.04 -24.22
CA PHE A 13 -10.91 -27.00 -23.72
C PHE A 13 -10.49 -26.70 -22.28
N MET A 14 -10.29 -25.41 -21.94
CA MET A 14 -9.98 -24.95 -20.59
C MET A 14 -11.11 -25.16 -19.58
N LEU A 15 -12.37 -25.25 -20.04
CA LEU A 15 -13.53 -25.56 -19.19
C LEU A 15 -13.72 -27.07 -18.97
N ALA A 16 -13.24 -27.90 -19.91
CA ALA A 16 -13.41 -29.35 -19.87
C ALA A 16 -12.26 -30.09 -19.17
N PHE A 17 -11.04 -29.53 -19.23
CA PHE A 17 -9.85 -30.05 -18.57
C PHE A 17 -9.28 -28.98 -17.66
N ASP A 18 -8.91 -29.33 -16.43
CA ASP A 18 -8.27 -28.40 -15.49
C ASP A 18 -7.20 -27.54 -16.19
N SER A 19 -7.10 -26.27 -15.81
CA SER A 19 -6.19 -25.33 -16.47
C SER A 19 -4.76 -25.91 -16.55
N PRO A 20 -4.05 -25.78 -17.69
CA PRO A 20 -2.67 -26.24 -17.84
C PRO A 20 -1.75 -25.87 -16.68
N ALA A 21 -0.75 -26.71 -16.41
CA ALA A 21 0.14 -26.54 -15.25
C ALA A 21 0.81 -25.16 -15.20
N TYR A 22 1.30 -24.64 -16.34
CA TYR A 22 1.91 -23.31 -16.42
C TYR A 22 0.94 -22.19 -16.04
N LEU A 23 -0.35 -22.29 -16.41
CA LEU A 23 -1.38 -21.34 -16.01
C LEU A 23 -1.69 -21.44 -14.52
N ARG A 24 -1.72 -22.64 -13.95
CA ARG A 24 -1.90 -22.81 -12.49
C ARG A 24 -0.77 -22.17 -11.71
N ARG A 25 0.48 -22.25 -12.19
CA ARG A 25 1.63 -21.58 -11.55
C ARG A 25 1.51 -20.07 -11.61
N ALA A 26 1.15 -19.51 -12.77
CA ALA A 26 0.91 -18.07 -12.89
C ALA A 26 -0.16 -17.60 -11.89
N ARG A 27 -1.30 -18.29 -11.84
CA ARG A 27 -2.37 -18.00 -10.87
C ARG A 27 -1.93 -18.16 -9.43
N GLN A 28 -1.08 -19.15 -9.13
CA GLN A 28 -0.54 -19.33 -7.79
C GLN A 28 0.31 -18.14 -7.36
N VAL A 29 1.17 -17.61 -8.25
CA VAL A 29 1.95 -16.40 -7.96
C VAL A 29 1.03 -15.22 -7.66
N GLU A 30 0.00 -15.00 -8.48
CA GLU A 30 -0.98 -13.93 -8.29
C GLU A 30 -1.73 -14.08 -6.96
N ALA A 31 -2.14 -15.31 -6.61
CA ALA A 31 -2.84 -15.59 -5.37
C ALA A 31 -1.97 -15.32 -4.14
N GLU A 32 -0.73 -15.81 -4.12
CA GLU A 32 0.21 -15.57 -3.00
C GLU A 32 0.55 -14.07 -2.86
N TRP A 33 0.74 -13.37 -3.97
CA TRP A 33 0.95 -11.92 -3.96
C TRP A 33 -0.28 -11.17 -3.41
N THR A 34 -1.48 -11.50 -3.89
CA THR A 34 -2.72 -10.90 -3.42
C THR A 34 -2.92 -11.12 -1.93
N HIS A 35 -2.61 -12.33 -1.44
CA HIS A 35 -2.71 -12.65 -0.03
C HIS A 35 -1.73 -11.83 0.82
N LEU A 36 -0.49 -11.69 0.37
CA LEU A 36 0.54 -10.85 1.01
C LEU A 36 0.11 -9.38 1.08
N VAL A 37 -0.35 -8.81 -0.04
CA VAL A 37 -0.84 -7.43 -0.11
C VAL A 37 -2.01 -7.23 0.85
N ALA A 38 -3.01 -8.12 0.83
CA ALA A 38 -4.16 -8.03 1.72
C ALA A 38 -3.76 -8.15 3.20
N HIS A 39 -2.74 -8.94 3.53
CA HIS A 39 -2.20 -9.01 4.88
C HIS A 39 -1.58 -7.68 5.33
N CYS A 40 -0.76 -7.08 4.46
CA CYS A 40 -0.15 -5.77 4.69
C CYS A 40 -1.23 -4.68 4.86
N GLU A 41 -2.25 -4.65 4.01
CA GLU A 41 -3.35 -3.68 4.09
C GLU A 41 -4.11 -3.76 5.41
N ARG A 42 -4.46 -4.98 5.85
CA ARG A 42 -5.16 -5.18 7.13
C ARG A 42 -4.34 -4.67 8.31
N GLU A 43 -3.05 -5.03 8.35
CA GLU A 43 -2.19 -4.61 9.45
C GLU A 43 -1.91 -3.11 9.41
N ARG A 44 -1.69 -2.53 8.23
CA ARG A 44 -1.56 -1.08 8.05
C ARG A 44 -2.83 -0.36 8.52
N GLY A 45 -4.00 -0.85 8.14
CA GLY A 45 -5.29 -0.29 8.57
C GLY A 45 -5.42 -0.25 10.09
N ARG A 46 -5.07 -1.36 10.77
CA ARG A 46 -5.07 -1.46 12.23
C ARG A 46 -4.10 -0.47 12.88
N LEU A 47 -2.89 -0.32 12.33
CA LEU A 47 -1.89 0.59 12.86
C LEU A 47 -2.23 2.07 12.61
N LEU A 48 -3.01 2.37 11.56
CA LEU A 48 -3.43 3.74 11.19
C LEU A 48 -4.60 4.29 12.03
N GLU A 49 -5.25 3.49 12.88
CA GLU A 49 -6.40 3.95 13.68
C GLU A 49 -6.09 5.21 14.50
N MET A 50 -4.98 5.21 15.25
CA MET A 50 -4.58 6.34 16.08
C MET A 50 -4.07 7.54 15.26
N PRO A 51 -3.17 7.38 14.26
CA PRO A 51 -2.81 8.46 13.33
C PRO A 51 -4.00 9.17 12.71
N ARG A 52 -4.98 8.41 12.21
CA ARG A 52 -6.22 8.94 11.60
C ARG A 52 -7.02 9.80 12.56
N LEU A 53 -7.25 9.28 13.77
CA LEU A 53 -7.98 10.00 14.82
C LEU A 53 -7.28 11.30 15.20
N ARG A 54 -5.96 11.26 15.42
CA ARG A 54 -5.17 12.45 15.83
C ARG A 54 -5.14 13.51 14.75
N LEU A 55 -4.96 13.12 13.49
CA LEU A 55 -5.00 14.05 12.37
C LEU A 55 -6.39 14.70 12.25
N ALA A 56 -7.46 13.93 12.33
CA ALA A 56 -8.82 14.47 12.29
C ALA A 56 -9.09 15.44 13.45
N GLN A 57 -8.61 15.16 14.66
CA GLN A 57 -8.69 16.08 15.80
C GLN A 57 -7.96 17.40 15.54
N LEU A 58 -6.74 17.35 14.99
CA LEU A 58 -5.96 18.54 14.64
C LEU A 58 -6.67 19.40 13.59
N ILE A 59 -7.17 18.80 12.51
CA ILE A 59 -7.87 19.51 11.45
C ILE A 59 -9.18 20.14 11.96
N ALA A 60 -9.94 19.41 12.77
CA ALA A 60 -11.18 19.91 13.36
C ALA A 60 -10.92 21.05 14.36
N ALA A 61 -9.94 20.91 15.25
CA ALA A 61 -9.63 21.91 16.28
C ALA A 61 -9.12 23.24 15.69
N THR A 62 -8.43 23.18 14.55
CA THR A 62 -7.91 24.37 13.84
C THR A 62 -8.92 24.96 12.84
N GLY A 63 -9.87 24.16 12.37
CA GLY A 63 -10.73 24.50 11.23
C GLY A 63 -9.97 24.52 9.90
N ALA A 64 -8.84 23.81 9.82
CA ALA A 64 -7.95 23.82 8.66
C ALA A 64 -8.57 23.26 7.37
N GLU A 65 -9.69 22.53 7.48
CA GLU A 65 -10.46 22.08 6.31
C GLU A 65 -10.99 23.26 5.48
N ARG A 66 -11.42 24.34 6.14
CA ARG A 66 -11.92 25.56 5.48
C ARG A 66 -10.85 26.63 5.33
N HIS A 67 -9.90 26.64 6.26
CA HIS A 67 -8.86 27.65 6.40
C HIS A 67 -7.48 26.99 6.54
N PRO A 68 -6.92 26.42 5.45
CA PRO A 68 -5.64 25.69 5.49
C PRO A 68 -4.50 26.47 6.16
N GLU A 69 -4.49 27.80 6.03
CA GLU A 69 -3.53 28.72 6.62
C GLU A 69 -3.46 28.68 8.16
N ARG A 70 -4.48 28.13 8.82
CA ARG A 70 -4.51 27.99 10.29
C ARG A 70 -3.65 26.84 10.81
N LEU A 71 -3.12 26.00 9.93
CA LEU A 71 -2.20 24.94 10.30
C LEU A 71 -0.76 25.48 10.28
N PRO A 72 -0.06 25.58 11.44
CA PRO A 72 1.25 26.21 11.56
C PRO A 72 2.38 25.26 11.13
N VAL A 73 2.34 24.85 9.87
CA VAL A 73 3.35 24.02 9.20
C VAL A 73 3.67 24.62 7.83
N ASP A 74 4.77 24.18 7.20
CA ASP A 74 5.11 24.57 5.84
C ASP A 74 4.03 24.14 4.83
N GLY A 75 4.02 24.79 3.66
CA GLY A 75 2.99 24.53 2.64
C GLY A 75 2.95 23.08 2.15
N GLY A 76 4.10 22.44 1.97
CA GLY A 76 4.17 21.07 1.45
C GLY A 76 3.64 20.05 2.46
N LEU A 77 4.04 20.18 3.72
CA LEU A 77 3.51 19.35 4.80
C LEU A 77 2.03 19.61 5.05
N ARG A 78 1.59 20.87 5.00
CA ARG A 78 0.16 21.24 5.11
C ARG A 78 -0.68 20.53 4.06
N ASP A 79 -0.29 20.60 2.80
CA ASP A 79 -1.01 19.97 1.70
C ASP A 79 -1.04 18.45 1.87
N SER A 80 0.07 17.85 2.30
CA SER A 80 0.16 16.42 2.58
C SER A 80 -0.79 15.98 3.71
N LEU A 81 -0.84 16.72 4.82
CA LEU A 81 -1.73 16.43 5.94
C LEU A 81 -3.21 16.58 5.56
N LEU A 82 -3.55 17.59 4.77
CA LEU A 82 -4.92 17.79 4.26
C LEU A 82 -5.32 16.69 3.27
N ALA A 83 -4.41 16.25 2.40
CA ALA A 83 -4.64 15.14 1.49
C ALA A 83 -4.89 13.83 2.25
N LEU A 84 -4.05 13.50 3.25
CA LEU A 84 -4.23 12.33 4.11
C LEU A 84 -5.57 12.37 4.86
N HIS A 85 -5.95 13.54 5.37
CA HIS A 85 -7.23 13.69 6.05
C HIS A 85 -8.42 13.41 5.11
N LYS A 86 -8.37 13.94 3.88
CA LYS A 86 -9.38 13.71 2.84
C LYS A 86 -9.43 12.25 2.40
N GLU A 87 -8.29 11.58 2.27
CA GLU A 87 -8.22 10.17 1.90
C GLU A 87 -8.85 9.28 2.98
N TRP A 88 -8.59 9.56 4.25
CA TRP A 88 -9.03 8.69 5.35
C TRP A 88 -10.47 8.92 5.80
N LEU A 89 -11.11 10.02 5.39
CA LEU A 89 -12.52 10.36 5.67
C LEU A 89 -12.97 10.02 7.10
N THR A 90 -12.11 10.29 8.08
CA THR A 90 -12.32 9.79 9.44
C THR A 90 -13.42 10.59 10.14
N ALA A 91 -14.58 9.97 10.32
CA ALA A 91 -15.69 10.56 11.04
C ALA A 91 -15.42 10.60 12.55
N LEU A 92 -15.33 11.81 13.11
CA LEU A 92 -15.22 12.01 14.54
C LEU A 92 -16.58 11.76 15.20
N ARG A 93 -16.59 10.94 16.26
CA ARG A 93 -17.83 10.60 17.00
C ARG A 93 -18.36 11.75 17.87
N ALA A 94 -17.52 12.74 18.15
CA ALA A 94 -17.85 13.89 18.97
C ALA A 94 -17.24 15.15 18.36
N ALA A 95 -17.89 16.29 18.59
CA ALA A 95 -17.35 17.60 18.22
C ALA A 95 -16.03 17.84 18.96
N VAL A 96 -15.01 18.31 18.23
CA VAL A 96 -13.73 18.70 18.81
C VAL A 96 -13.78 20.20 19.10
N PRO A 97 -13.53 20.63 20.35
CA PRO A 97 -13.44 22.06 20.67
C PRO A 97 -12.33 22.73 19.85
N SER A 98 -12.58 23.97 19.41
CA SER A 98 -11.54 24.76 18.75
C SER A 98 -10.36 24.99 19.70
N ALA A 99 -9.14 24.90 19.17
CA ALA A 99 -7.94 25.15 19.95
C ALA A 99 -7.92 26.63 20.41
N PRO A 100 -7.79 26.92 21.71
CA PRO A 100 -7.95 28.28 22.23
C PRO A 100 -6.76 29.20 21.92
N ASN A 101 -5.60 28.64 21.60
CA ASN A 101 -4.37 29.40 21.37
C ASN A 101 -3.35 28.57 20.55
N ALA A 102 -2.28 29.22 20.11
CA ALA A 102 -1.22 28.59 19.33
C ALA A 102 -0.52 27.44 20.07
N ALA A 103 -0.36 27.53 21.39
CA ALA A 103 0.25 26.47 22.20
C ALA A 103 -0.58 25.18 22.18
N ALA A 104 -1.91 25.28 22.22
CA ALA A 104 -2.80 24.13 22.10
C ALA A 104 -2.73 23.49 20.71
N VAL A 105 -2.59 24.29 19.64
CA VAL A 105 -2.38 23.77 18.29
C VAL A 105 -1.03 23.06 18.17
N ALA A 106 0.04 23.65 18.71
CA ALA A 106 1.36 23.05 18.73
C ALA A 106 1.36 21.69 19.45
N ALA A 107 0.70 21.59 20.61
CA ALA A 107 0.54 20.32 21.33
C ALA A 107 -0.25 19.27 20.52
N LEU A 108 -1.29 19.68 19.78
CA LEU A 108 -2.03 18.77 18.90
C LEU A 108 -1.16 18.29 17.73
N LEU A 109 -0.37 19.19 17.14
CA LEU A 109 0.55 18.85 16.05
C LEU A 109 1.66 17.90 16.52
N GLU A 110 2.24 18.16 17.69
CA GLU A 110 3.21 17.26 18.34
C GLU A 110 2.60 15.87 18.53
N ASN A 111 1.37 15.78 19.06
CA ASN A 111 0.66 14.51 19.20
C ASN A 111 0.45 13.75 17.87
N VAL A 112 0.22 14.47 16.77
CA VAL A 112 0.13 13.86 15.43
C VAL A 112 1.49 13.34 15.01
N GLY A 113 2.55 14.16 15.12
CA GLY A 113 3.92 13.77 14.77
C GLY A 113 4.39 12.54 15.53
N ASP A 114 4.14 12.54 16.84
CA ASP A 114 4.39 11.42 17.74
C ASP A 114 3.66 10.14 17.31
N SER A 115 2.39 10.27 16.93
CA SER A 115 1.58 9.15 16.45
C SER A 115 2.08 8.62 15.11
N PHE A 116 2.51 9.51 14.20
CA PHE A 116 3.06 9.14 12.90
C PHE A 116 4.41 8.45 13.05
N ALA A 117 5.30 8.97 13.89
CA ALA A 117 6.60 8.36 14.20
C ALA A 117 6.44 6.96 14.83
N ARG A 118 5.49 6.79 15.75
CA ARG A 118 5.17 5.47 16.33
C ARG A 118 4.60 4.51 15.29
N PHE A 119 3.70 4.97 14.42
CA PHE A 119 3.20 4.19 13.29
C PHE A 119 4.36 3.74 12.38
N ASN A 120 5.18 4.67 11.91
CA ASN A 120 6.29 4.41 10.97
C ASN A 120 7.25 3.36 11.55
N ARG A 121 7.64 3.48 12.82
CA ARG A 121 8.52 2.51 13.49
C ARG A 121 7.90 1.12 13.56
N ARG A 122 6.63 1.03 13.97
CA ARG A 122 5.93 -0.26 14.08
C ARG A 122 5.68 -0.89 12.71
N TRP A 123 5.37 -0.06 11.73
CA TRP A 123 5.16 -0.48 10.35
C TRP A 123 6.44 -1.04 9.75
N GLU A 124 7.57 -0.36 9.95
CA GLU A 124 8.88 -0.82 9.51
C GLU A 124 9.28 -2.15 10.17
N MET A 125 9.07 -2.29 11.48
CA MET A 125 9.26 -3.56 12.18
C MET A 125 8.36 -4.68 11.65
N PHE A 126 7.13 -4.36 11.26
CA PHE A 126 6.24 -5.33 10.64
C PHE A 126 6.76 -5.74 9.26
N LEU A 127 7.03 -4.80 8.36
CA LEU A 127 7.48 -5.08 6.99
C LEU A 127 8.77 -5.90 6.93
N THR A 128 9.68 -5.67 7.88
CA THR A 128 10.92 -6.46 8.01
C THR A 128 10.68 -7.86 8.57
N GLY A 129 9.57 -8.08 9.28
CA GLY A 129 9.19 -9.37 9.86
C GLY A 129 8.18 -10.18 9.03
N VAL A 130 7.65 -9.64 7.93
CA VAL A 130 6.72 -10.35 7.06
C VAL A 130 7.41 -11.53 6.37
N ASP A 131 6.79 -12.71 6.39
CA ASP A 131 7.30 -13.88 5.69
C ASP A 131 7.05 -13.79 4.17
N LEU A 132 8.12 -13.53 3.42
CA LEU A 132 8.10 -13.48 1.95
C LEU A 132 8.32 -14.86 1.30
N THR A 133 8.57 -15.90 2.10
CA THR A 133 8.87 -17.26 1.59
C THR A 133 7.76 -17.83 0.70
N PRO A 134 6.46 -17.72 1.04
CA PRO A 134 5.40 -18.31 0.22
C PRO A 134 5.35 -17.72 -1.19
N VAL A 135 5.35 -16.39 -1.31
CA VAL A 135 5.31 -15.70 -2.61
C VAL A 135 6.60 -15.92 -3.40
N ASN A 136 7.77 -15.90 -2.76
CA ASN A 136 9.03 -16.12 -3.44
C ASN A 136 9.20 -17.56 -3.91
N ARG A 137 8.69 -18.55 -3.15
CA ARG A 137 8.62 -19.94 -3.61
C ARG A 137 7.71 -20.09 -4.83
N ALA A 138 6.57 -19.40 -4.84
CA ALA A 138 5.69 -19.39 -6.00
C ALA A 138 6.37 -18.77 -7.23
N ARG A 139 7.03 -17.62 -7.07
CA ARG A 139 7.80 -16.96 -8.14
C ARG A 139 8.96 -17.81 -8.65
N GLU A 140 9.70 -18.48 -7.76
CA GLU A 140 10.76 -19.41 -8.15
C GLU A 140 10.18 -20.57 -8.97
N GLY A 141 9.07 -21.17 -8.53
CA GLY A 141 8.39 -22.23 -9.25
C GLY A 141 7.90 -21.78 -10.63
N TYR A 142 7.34 -20.58 -10.73
CA TYR A 142 6.97 -19.99 -12.01
C TYR A 142 8.20 -19.81 -12.91
N ASN A 143 9.24 -19.13 -12.44
CA ASN A 143 10.44 -18.85 -13.23
C ASN A 143 11.15 -20.12 -13.71
N ARG A 144 11.17 -21.18 -12.88
CA ARG A 144 11.85 -22.44 -13.21
C ARG A 144 11.06 -23.31 -14.18
N TYR A 145 9.74 -23.38 -14.03
CA TYR A 145 8.94 -24.42 -14.71
C TYR A 145 8.00 -23.88 -15.78
N TYR A 146 7.67 -22.59 -15.80
CA TYR A 146 6.64 -22.06 -16.69
C TYR A 146 6.92 -22.32 -18.18
N VAL A 147 8.12 -21.99 -18.65
CA VAL A 147 8.51 -22.18 -20.06
C VAL A 147 8.47 -23.66 -20.44
N LEU A 148 9.05 -24.52 -19.61
CA LEU A 148 9.09 -25.98 -19.84
C LEU A 148 7.68 -26.56 -19.95
N GLU A 149 6.79 -26.19 -19.04
CA GLU A 149 5.41 -26.68 -19.06
C GLU A 149 4.60 -26.13 -20.23
N LYS A 150 4.82 -24.85 -20.57
CA LYS A 150 4.17 -24.23 -21.72
C LYS A 150 4.64 -24.89 -23.02
N GLU A 151 5.93 -25.18 -23.17
CA GLU A 151 6.50 -25.90 -24.31
C GLU A 151 5.87 -27.29 -24.48
N CYS A 152 5.74 -28.06 -23.41
CA CYS A 152 5.06 -29.35 -23.47
C CYS A 152 3.60 -29.22 -23.94
N ALA A 153 2.90 -28.17 -23.51
CA ALA A 153 1.50 -27.93 -23.87
C ALA A 153 1.33 -27.49 -25.33
N VAL A 154 2.19 -26.60 -25.84
CA VAL A 154 2.08 -26.01 -27.19
C VAL A 154 2.93 -26.72 -28.24
N ARG A 155 3.80 -27.65 -27.82
CA ARG A 155 4.76 -28.40 -28.65
C ARG A 155 5.65 -27.51 -29.54
N SER A 156 6.01 -26.34 -29.02
CA SER A 156 6.80 -25.33 -29.73
C SER A 156 7.56 -24.46 -28.72
N GLU A 157 8.89 -24.56 -28.71
CA GLU A 157 9.77 -23.75 -27.87
C GLU A 157 9.57 -22.25 -28.13
N ARG A 158 9.52 -21.86 -29.41
CA ARG A 158 9.29 -20.46 -29.83
C ARG A 158 8.00 -19.89 -29.22
N THR A 159 6.91 -20.66 -29.28
CA THR A 159 5.61 -20.26 -28.74
C THR A 159 5.61 -20.29 -27.21
N ALA A 160 6.40 -21.15 -26.59
CA ALA A 160 6.54 -21.20 -25.13
C ALA A 160 7.23 -19.95 -24.57
N LEU A 161 8.32 -19.51 -25.20
CA LEU A 161 9.06 -18.32 -24.81
C LEU A 161 8.29 -17.01 -25.03
N GLU A 162 7.36 -16.99 -25.98
CA GLU A 162 6.58 -15.80 -26.29
C GLU A 162 5.77 -15.31 -25.07
N GLY A 163 6.05 -14.08 -24.62
CA GLY A 163 5.38 -13.46 -23.47
C GLY A 163 5.79 -14.01 -22.10
N PHE A 164 6.86 -14.82 -22.01
CA PHE A 164 7.43 -15.18 -20.71
C PHE A 164 8.34 -14.06 -20.21
N GLU A 165 8.02 -13.53 -19.04
CA GLU A 165 8.86 -12.58 -18.30
C GLU A 165 9.21 -13.18 -16.92
N PRO A 166 10.50 -13.36 -16.61
CA PRO A 166 10.91 -13.78 -15.27
C PRO A 166 10.49 -12.77 -14.22
N LEU A 167 9.90 -13.24 -13.12
CA LEU A 167 9.47 -12.39 -12.02
C LEU A 167 10.62 -12.24 -11.01
N PRO A 168 11.03 -11.01 -10.65
CA PRO A 168 12.02 -10.81 -9.59
C PRO A 168 11.51 -11.34 -8.25
N MET A 169 12.39 -11.69 -7.31
CA MET A 169 11.95 -12.04 -5.96
C MET A 169 11.43 -10.79 -5.24
N VAL A 170 10.36 -10.96 -4.47
CA VAL A 170 9.83 -9.91 -3.60
C VAL A 170 10.79 -9.68 -2.44
N SER A 171 11.03 -8.42 -2.13
CA SER A 171 11.80 -7.90 -1.01
C SER A 171 10.92 -7.03 -0.11
N SER A 172 11.43 -6.70 1.09
CA SER A 172 10.78 -5.71 1.95
C SER A 172 10.78 -4.31 1.33
N ASP A 173 11.72 -3.99 0.43
CA ASP A 173 11.75 -2.71 -0.27
C ASP A 173 10.57 -2.54 -1.22
N ASP A 174 10.18 -3.61 -1.94
CA ASP A 174 8.98 -3.60 -2.78
C ASP A 174 7.72 -3.30 -1.95
N LEU A 175 7.66 -3.83 -0.71
CA LEU A 175 6.56 -3.55 0.21
C LEU A 175 6.60 -2.12 0.75
N ARG A 176 7.79 -1.54 0.96
CA ARG A 176 7.93 -0.13 1.37
C ARG A 176 7.50 0.83 0.26
N GLU A 177 7.81 0.51 -0.99
CA GLU A 177 7.36 1.28 -2.15
C GLU A 177 5.83 1.22 -2.29
N LEU A 178 5.24 0.04 -2.14
CA LEU A 178 3.79 -0.15 -2.20
C LEU A 178 3.05 0.50 -1.02
N PHE A 179 3.67 0.49 0.17
CA PHE A 179 3.07 0.99 1.41
C PHE A 179 3.99 2.02 2.09
N PRO A 180 4.10 3.24 1.52
CA PRO A 180 5.06 4.24 1.99
C PRO A 180 4.81 4.64 3.45
N PRO A 181 5.83 5.08 4.19
CA PRO A 181 5.66 5.63 5.53
C PRO A 181 4.83 6.91 5.49
N LEU A 182 4.28 7.30 6.65
CA LEU A 182 3.66 8.61 6.82
C LEU A 182 4.72 9.72 6.82
N PRO A 183 4.36 10.96 6.42
CA PRO A 183 5.29 12.09 6.46
C PRO A 183 5.81 12.31 7.89
N GLN A 184 7.08 12.69 8.01
CA GLN A 184 7.64 13.09 9.31
C GLN A 184 7.22 14.52 9.61
N ILE A 185 6.83 14.77 10.86
CA ILE A 185 6.46 16.09 11.34
C ILE A 185 7.52 16.50 12.34
N ASP A 186 8.45 17.34 11.91
CA ASP A 186 9.53 17.81 12.76
C ASP A 186 9.03 18.93 13.66
N SER A 187 9.14 18.75 14.97
CA SER A 187 8.68 19.72 15.98
C SER A 187 9.41 21.08 15.89
N GLU A 188 10.59 21.12 15.29
CA GLU A 188 11.35 22.36 15.07
C GLU A 188 10.69 23.31 14.06
N GLN A 189 9.94 22.76 13.08
CA GLN A 189 9.26 23.56 12.07
C GLN A 189 8.10 24.39 12.65
N ALA A 190 7.52 23.95 13.77
CA ALA A 190 6.43 24.66 14.46
C ALA A 190 6.91 25.89 15.26
N ALA A 191 8.21 25.96 15.62
CA ALA A 191 8.75 27.03 16.46
C ALA A 191 9.08 28.31 15.67
N VAL A 192 9.43 28.18 14.39
CA VAL A 192 9.95 29.29 13.57
C VAL A 192 8.87 30.31 13.19
N GLN A 193 7.60 29.91 13.13
CA GLN A 193 6.51 30.80 12.69
C GLN A 193 5.88 31.65 13.82
N ASN A 194 6.13 31.35 15.10
CA ASN A 194 5.59 32.12 16.22
C ASN A 194 6.49 33.28 16.68
N SER A 195 7.61 33.52 15.99
CA SER A 195 8.56 34.60 16.31
C SER A 195 8.39 35.87 15.44
N VAL A 196 7.30 35.95 14.67
CA VAL A 196 6.95 37.07 13.78
C VAL A 196 5.55 37.56 14.11
#